data_AF-A0A4U1C2D7-F1
#
_entry.id   AF-A0A4U1C2D7-F1
#
_cell.length_a   1.000
_cell.length_b   1.000
_cell.length_c   1.000
_cell.angle_alpha   90.00
_cell.angle_beta   90.00
_cell.angle_gamma   90.00
#
_symmetry.space_group_name_H-M   'P 1'
#
loop_
_entity.id
_entity.type
_entity.pdbx_description
1 polymer ?
#
loop_
_entity_poly.entity_id
_entity_poly.type
_entity_poly.pdbx_seq_one_letter_code
_entity_poly.pdbx_strand_id
1 'polypeptide(L)'
;MKALIVALLLTSFGFAANAQTKPQPATKINNKIVEIACGECKFDMKGKSCDLAIRIDGKSYFVDGKNIDDFGDAHDEKHGFCNVISKAKVSGEIVDGRFKAKKVELLPAKN
;
A
#
# COMPACT_ATOMS: atom_id res chain seq x y z
N MET A 1 50.10 -39.84 -22.09
CA MET A 1 49.01 -39.47 -23.00
C MET A 1 47.72 -40.09 -22.50
N LYS A 2 46.60 -39.36 -22.62
CA LYS A 2 45.23 -39.69 -22.18
C LYS A 2 44.97 -39.30 -20.72
N ALA A 3 44.92 -37.99 -20.47
CA ALA A 3 43.68 -37.21 -20.43
C ALA A 3 43.21 -37.11 -18.96
N LEU A 4 43.59 -36.11 -18.17
CA LEU A 4 43.15 -34.71 -18.29
C LEU A 4 41.65 -34.56 -18.61
N ILE A 5 40.77 -35.46 -18.17
CA ILE A 5 39.31 -35.27 -18.25
C ILE A 5 38.61 -35.99 -17.08
N VAL A 6 38.76 -35.53 -15.84
CA VAL A 6 37.69 -35.64 -14.82
C VAL A 6 37.84 -34.47 -13.83
N ALA A 7 37.92 -33.26 -14.38
CA ALA A 7 37.88 -32.01 -13.61
C ALA A 7 36.63 -31.23 -14.01
N LEU A 8 35.43 -31.79 -13.77
CA LEU A 8 34.17 -31.05 -13.96
C LEU A 8 32.97 -31.72 -13.27
N LEU A 9 33.06 -32.01 -11.96
CA LEU A 9 31.85 -32.30 -11.16
C LEU A 9 31.98 -31.66 -9.78
N LEU A 10 32.54 -30.45 -9.74
CA LEU A 10 32.42 -29.54 -8.61
C LEU A 10 31.16 -28.69 -8.79
N THR A 11 30.45 -28.51 -7.67
CA THR A 11 29.54 -27.40 -7.35
C THR A 11 28.16 -27.39 -7.98
N SER A 12 27.30 -28.29 -7.52
CA SER A 12 25.83 -28.06 -7.47
C SER A 12 25.31 -28.22 -6.05
N PHE A 13 25.92 -27.51 -5.08
CA PHE A 13 25.25 -27.27 -3.80
C PHE A 13 24.25 -26.13 -3.99
N GLY A 14 22.97 -26.50 -3.99
CA GLY A 14 21.86 -25.59 -4.18
C GLY A 14 21.88 -24.45 -3.17
N PHE A 15 21.88 -23.22 -3.67
CA PHE A 15 21.47 -22.06 -2.90
C PHE A 15 19.96 -22.18 -2.65
N ALA A 16 19.58 -22.83 -1.55
CA ALA A 16 18.25 -22.66 -0.99
C ALA A 16 18.20 -21.24 -0.39
N ALA A 17 17.87 -20.26 -1.22
CA ALA A 17 17.52 -18.93 -0.78
C ALA A 17 16.24 -19.03 0.06
N ASN A 18 16.40 -19.13 1.37
CA ASN A 18 15.31 -18.97 2.33
C ASN A 18 14.86 -17.51 2.27
N ALA A 19 13.92 -17.20 1.38
CA ALA A 19 13.19 -15.94 1.39
C ALA A 19 12.18 -15.96 2.54
N GLN A 20 12.67 -16.06 3.78
CA GLN A 20 11.85 -15.74 4.94
C GLN A 20 11.81 -14.22 5.05
N THR A 21 10.78 -13.61 4.45
CA THR A 21 10.48 -12.19 4.68
C THR A 21 10.18 -12.03 6.16
N LYS A 22 11.18 -11.54 6.91
CA LYS A 22 11.02 -11.13 8.31
C LYS A 22 9.79 -10.23 8.39
N PRO A 23 8.80 -10.51 9.28
CA PRO A 23 7.63 -9.65 9.44
C PRO A 23 8.07 -8.21 9.62
N GLN A 24 7.61 -7.32 8.75
CA GLN A 24 7.98 -5.92 8.82
C GLN A 24 7.33 -5.32 10.08
N PRO A 25 8.10 -4.62 10.94
CA PRO A 25 7.53 -3.98 12.12
C PRO A 25 6.40 -3.04 11.74
N ALA A 26 5.25 -3.17 12.42
CA ALA A 26 4.11 -2.30 12.21
C ALA A 26 4.51 -0.84 12.47
N THR A 27 4.25 0.05 11.51
CA THR A 27 4.52 1.48 11.66
C THR A 27 3.26 2.18 12.15
N LYS A 28 3.27 2.69 13.39
CA LYS A 28 2.12 3.40 13.97
C LYS A 28 2.01 4.81 13.42
N ILE A 29 0.81 5.18 13.00
CA ILE A 29 0.46 6.52 12.53
C ILE A 29 -0.57 7.11 13.48
N ASN A 30 -0.29 8.27 14.05
CA ASN A 30 -1.17 8.93 15.01
C ASN A 30 -1.50 10.35 14.55
N ASN A 31 -2.78 10.63 14.35
CA ASN A 31 -3.32 11.96 14.05
C ASN A 31 -2.62 12.71 12.90
N LYS A 32 -2.14 11.98 11.89
CA LYS A 32 -1.40 12.56 10.76
C LYS A 32 -2.37 13.03 9.68
N ILE A 33 -2.14 14.22 9.13
CA ILE A 33 -2.87 14.70 7.94
C ILE A 33 -2.22 14.08 6.71
N VAL A 34 -3.04 13.42 5.89
CA VAL A 34 -2.61 12.66 4.71
C VAL A 34 -3.57 12.94 3.56
N GLU A 35 -3.15 12.61 2.35
CA GLU A 35 -4.08 12.55 1.21
C GLU A 35 -4.88 11.25 1.26
N ILE A 36 -6.14 11.31 0.85
CA ILE A 36 -7.08 10.18 0.81
C ILE A 36 -7.90 10.22 -0.48
N ALA A 37 -8.00 9.09 -1.17
CA ALA A 37 -8.70 8.96 -2.45
C ALA A 37 -8.89 7.47 -2.82
N CYS A 38 -9.46 7.20 -4.00
CA CYS A 38 -9.38 5.90 -4.65
C CYS A 38 -7.93 5.59 -5.05
N GLY A 39 -7.42 4.43 -4.63
CA GLY A 39 -6.04 4.00 -4.91
C GLY A 39 -5.79 3.81 -6.40
N GLU A 40 -6.71 3.13 -7.07
CA GLU A 40 -6.62 2.81 -8.50
C GLU A 40 -6.78 4.06 -9.37
N CYS A 41 -7.78 4.89 -9.08
CA CYS A 41 -8.12 6.02 -9.94
C CYS A 41 -7.21 7.25 -9.73
N LYS A 42 -6.75 7.50 -8.49
CA LYS A 42 -6.05 8.75 -8.14
C LYS A 42 -4.59 8.57 -7.74
N PHE A 43 -4.19 7.37 -7.33
CA PHE A 43 -2.82 7.10 -6.87
C PHE A 43 -2.08 6.07 -7.74
N ASP A 44 -2.62 5.72 -8.90
CA ASP A 44 -2.03 4.78 -9.86
C ASP A 44 -1.68 3.41 -9.23
N MET A 45 -2.43 2.99 -8.22
CA MET A 45 -2.24 1.70 -7.57
C MET A 45 -2.81 0.58 -8.43
N LYS A 46 -2.14 -0.58 -8.44
CA LYS A 46 -2.61 -1.73 -9.21
C LYS A 46 -3.88 -2.30 -8.59
N GLY A 47 -4.94 -2.36 -9.38
CA GLY A 47 -6.25 -2.90 -9.01
C GLY A 47 -7.24 -2.69 -10.16
N LYS A 48 -8.45 -3.23 -10.00
CA LYS A 48 -9.59 -2.92 -10.89
C LYS A 48 -10.84 -2.55 -10.10
N SER A 49 -10.69 -2.38 -8.79
CA SER A 49 -11.71 -1.99 -7.82
C SER A 49 -11.68 -0.48 -7.60
N CYS A 50 -12.57 0.02 -6.74
CA CYS A 50 -12.56 1.39 -6.23
C CYS A 50 -12.11 1.36 -4.77
N ASP A 51 -10.86 0.98 -4.52
CA ASP A 51 -10.41 0.74 -3.15
C ASP A 51 -9.91 2.04 -2.52
N LEU A 52 -10.30 2.27 -1.27
CA LEU A 52 -9.85 3.43 -0.51
C LEU A 52 -8.34 3.32 -0.25
N ALA A 53 -7.63 4.41 -0.47
CA ALA A 53 -6.20 4.50 -0.22
C ALA A 53 -5.84 5.82 0.46
N ILE A 54 -4.72 5.81 1.17
CA ILE A 54 -4.07 7.03 1.68
C ILE A 54 -2.67 7.17 1.11
N ARG A 55 -2.19 8.40 0.96
CA ARG A 55 -0.80 8.69 0.59
C ARG A 55 -0.10 9.45 1.71
N ILE A 56 0.95 8.83 2.25
CA ILE A 56 1.79 9.36 3.32
C ILE A 56 3.17 9.62 2.74
N ASP A 57 3.60 10.88 2.75
CA ASP A 57 4.93 11.32 2.29
C ASP A 57 5.28 10.76 0.90
N GLY A 58 4.30 10.79 -0.03
CA GLY A 58 4.46 10.31 -1.41
C GLY A 58 4.26 8.80 -1.60
N LYS A 59 4.13 8.00 -0.52
CA LYS A 59 3.88 6.56 -0.61
C LYS A 59 2.42 6.23 -0.33
N SER A 60 1.79 5.50 -1.25
CA SER A 60 0.38 5.12 -1.16
C SER A 60 0.19 3.75 -0.52
N TYR A 61 -0.90 3.61 0.23
CA TYR A 61 -1.30 2.39 0.94
C TYR A 61 -2.80 2.20 0.80
N PHE A 62 -3.23 1.00 0.42
CA PHE A 62 -4.64 0.64 0.51
C PHE A 62 -5.07 0.63 1.97
N VAL A 63 -6.30 1.03 2.22
CA VAL A 63 -6.88 1.13 3.56
C VAL A 63 -7.66 -0.14 3.87
N ASP A 64 -7.43 -0.69 5.05
CA ASP A 64 -8.24 -1.75 5.62
C ASP A 64 -9.11 -1.21 6.76
N GLY A 65 -10.35 -1.71 6.88
CA GLY A 65 -11.28 -1.35 7.95
C GLY A 65 -12.18 -0.13 7.68
N LYS A 66 -12.02 0.52 6.52
CA LYS A 66 -12.89 1.56 5.99
C LYS A 66 -12.99 1.38 4.47
N ASN A 67 -14.19 1.52 3.93
CA ASN A 67 -14.46 1.45 2.51
C ASN A 67 -14.60 2.85 1.91
N ILE A 68 -14.49 2.94 0.57
CA ILE A 68 -14.59 4.21 -0.14
C ILE A 68 -15.96 4.87 0.07
N ASP A 69 -17.04 4.07 0.07
CA ASP A 69 -18.42 4.53 0.20
C ASP A 69 -18.82 4.89 1.63
N ASP A 70 -17.97 4.60 2.64
CA ASP A 70 -18.19 5.04 4.03
C ASP A 70 -18.17 6.58 4.16
N PHE A 71 -17.73 7.28 3.12
CA PHE A 71 -17.52 8.71 3.07
C PHE A 71 -18.44 9.44 2.07
N GLY A 72 -19.40 8.73 1.47
CA GLY A 72 -20.32 9.27 0.45
C GLY A 72 -20.16 8.58 -0.90
N ASP A 73 -20.81 9.11 -1.93
CA ASP A 73 -20.72 8.58 -3.29
C ASP A 73 -19.29 8.75 -3.84
N ALA A 74 -18.59 7.63 -4.05
CA ALA A 74 -17.24 7.63 -4.59
C ALA A 74 -17.12 8.25 -6.00
N HIS A 75 -18.23 8.32 -6.75
CA HIS A 75 -18.27 8.86 -8.11
C HIS A 75 -18.81 10.29 -8.19
N ASP A 76 -19.12 10.93 -7.06
CA ASP A 76 -19.50 12.34 -7.07
C ASP A 76 -18.39 13.20 -7.71
N GLU A 77 -18.77 14.14 -8.57
CA GLU A 77 -17.81 14.92 -9.36
C GLU A 77 -16.91 15.83 -8.52
N LYS A 78 -17.40 16.30 -7.35
CA LYS A 78 -16.73 17.29 -6.51
C LYS A 78 -16.08 16.69 -5.27
N HIS A 79 -16.64 15.59 -4.78
CA HIS A 79 -16.29 14.99 -3.49
C HIS A 79 -15.96 13.50 -3.60
N GLY A 80 -16.34 12.85 -4.69
CA GLY A 80 -16.13 11.43 -4.89
C GLY A 80 -14.65 11.08 -5.02
N PHE A 81 -14.21 10.10 -4.23
CA PHE A 81 -12.81 9.71 -4.16
C PHE A 81 -12.24 9.11 -5.46
N CYS A 82 -13.09 8.69 -6.41
CA CYS A 82 -12.65 8.30 -7.75
C CYS A 82 -12.28 9.52 -8.63
N ASN A 83 -12.80 10.71 -8.29
CA ASN A 83 -12.61 11.93 -9.06
C ASN A 83 -11.59 12.88 -8.40
N VAL A 84 -11.60 13.00 -7.07
CA VAL A 84 -10.80 13.98 -6.33
C VAL A 84 -9.85 13.35 -5.31
N ILE A 85 -8.71 14.02 -5.07
CA ILE A 85 -7.83 13.72 -3.95
C ILE A 85 -8.18 14.66 -2.80
N SER A 86 -8.63 14.09 -1.69
CA SER A 86 -9.01 14.82 -0.48
C SER A 86 -7.91 14.75 0.58
N LYS A 87 -8.12 15.44 1.72
CA LYS A 87 -7.26 15.32 2.90
C LYS A 87 -8.04 14.79 4.09
N ALA A 88 -7.42 13.90 4.86
CA ALA A 88 -7.97 13.36 6.09
C ALA A 88 -6.91 13.38 7.20
N LYS A 89 -7.38 13.52 8.44
CA LYS A 89 -6.60 13.22 9.63
C LYS A 89 -6.80 11.75 9.98
N VAL A 90 -5.72 10.97 9.97
CA VAL A 90 -5.78 9.51 10.16
C VAL A 90 -4.98 9.05 11.37
N SER A 91 -5.46 7.96 11.97
CA SER A 91 -4.71 7.17 12.96
C SER A 91 -4.89 5.69 12.65
N GLY A 92 -3.82 4.91 12.80
CA GLY A 92 -3.78 3.50 12.42
C GLY A 92 -2.37 2.95 12.42
N GLU A 93 -2.15 1.90 11.65
CA GLU A 93 -0.83 1.27 11.50
C GLU A 93 -0.62 0.76 10.08
N ILE A 94 0.61 0.85 9.60
CA ILE A 94 1.03 0.22 8.36
C ILE A 94 1.56 -1.17 8.70
N VAL A 95 0.90 -2.20 8.19
CA VAL A 95 1.26 -3.61 8.37
C VAL A 95 1.22 -4.26 7.00
N ASP A 96 2.31 -4.92 6.62
CA ASP A 96 2.44 -5.62 5.33
C ASP A 96 2.07 -4.75 4.11
N GLY A 97 2.45 -3.47 4.15
CA GLY A 97 2.20 -2.52 3.05
C GLY A 97 0.76 -2.05 2.92
N ARG A 98 -0.10 -2.32 3.90
CA ARG A 98 -1.48 -1.81 3.96
C ARG A 98 -1.68 -0.95 5.20
N PHE A 99 -2.53 0.06 5.12
CA PHE A 99 -2.88 0.91 6.24
C PHE A 99 -4.13 0.39 6.93
N LYS A 100 -3.97 -0.18 8.12
CA LYS A 100 -5.08 -0.61 8.97
C LYS A 100 -5.64 0.60 9.71
N ALA A 101 -6.79 1.09 9.26
CA ALA A 101 -7.39 2.31 9.80
C ALA A 101 -8.00 2.07 11.18
N LYS A 102 -7.62 2.91 12.15
CA LYS A 102 -8.32 3.02 13.45
C LYS A 102 -9.28 4.21 13.47
N LYS A 103 -8.86 5.35 12.90
CA LYS A 103 -9.66 6.56 12.77
C LYS A 103 -9.31 7.25 11.44
N VAL A 104 -10.33 7.70 10.74
CA VAL A 104 -10.22 8.55 9.55
C VAL A 104 -11.22 9.68 9.72
N GLU A 105 -10.74 10.92 9.67
CA GLU A 105 -11.55 12.13 9.81
C GLU A 105 -11.28 13.02 8.62
N LEU A 106 -12.26 13.17 7.72
CA LEU A 106 -12.11 14.03 6.55
C LEU A 106 -11.99 15.48 6.98
N LEU A 107 -11.07 16.18 6.33
CA LEU A 107 -10.95 17.62 6.50
C LEU A 107 -11.92 18.33 5.54
N PRO A 108 -12.49 19.48 5.93
CA PRO A 108 -13.31 20.28 5.04
C PRO A 108 -12.55 20.62 3.76
N ALA A 109 -13.21 20.50 2.61
CA ALA A 109 -12.66 21.01 1.36
C ALA A 109 -12.43 22.52 1.50
N LYS A 110 -11.24 22.99 1.15
CA LYS A 110 -11.01 24.43 1.02
C LYS A 110 -11.66 24.87 -0.29
N ASN A 111 -12.78 25.56 -0.17
CA ASN A 111 -13.44 26.27 -1.28
C ASN A 111 -12.54 27.38 -1.81
#